data_AF-A0A927YIV7-F1
#
_entry.id   AF-A0A927YIV7-F1
#
_cell.length_a   1.000
_cell.length_b   1.000
_cell.length_c   1.000
_cell.angle_alpha   90.00
_cell.angle_beta   90.00
_cell.angle_gamma   90.00
#
_symmetry.space_group_name_H-M   'P 1'
#
loop_
_entity.id
_entity.type
_entity.pdbx_description
1 polymer ?
#
loop_
_entity_poly.entity_id
_entity_poly.type
_entity_poly.pdbx_seq_one_letter_code
_entity_poly.pdbx_strand_id
1 'polypeptide(L)'
;MGILIFVLIIAVILIIKKENEKEKARVFRENERLRRELYDEILRYLHLSNISSLIKNTDDTVKVKSRQTLENYDDIKYLKEHDDCIDKIKQVTMTRKDVKNILEDFLKENEFKERPQYNNVAIDLRRLLNIATGYRVKVVYITSAGNRKGEKLLNFSESRIKEIEEHPEWLMTKAEYNKLLKEEAKKELENKKHEYYEKVNSIIDFANDSKDKLIVKARSKKLDELIQQLFDRTINSIQKIKQNDSEEWYMLENFIINIETQVRKIVDDDKKISEYYASDDFAKIKETCNSLNLSRKEFNEYIDEKAQSISKLFGTRVVRNETQHEDTYNYIRAYKKSITPFTAEVSSNVFGSAENNPINYIIKYFYPNKSQYKEQIQKLKILIEELETLKEAKVIIDNYKKDYEQYIQNVPAYVLENDEDGFYSRLGLAIIDEAILNVEYKFTYTSDGGMAQRSFTVPMNEENIIELVNALESKLSIEALAKEQRAMMTSKLRMFIKERDKFTCCQCGNSTSAEPNLLLEVDHIIPIAKGGLTQEDNLQTLCWKCNRSKGAKIIS
;
A
#
# COMPACT_ATOMS: atom_id res chain seq x y z
N MET A 1 -40.45 44.05 -106.20
CA MET A 1 -40.25 42.62 -105.88
C MET A 1 -38.95 42.32 -105.13
N GLY A 2 -37.80 42.91 -105.48
CA GLY A 2 -36.48 42.57 -104.87
C GLY A 2 -36.31 42.83 -103.36
N ILE A 3 -36.90 43.91 -102.81
CA ILE A 3 -36.77 44.24 -101.37
C ILE A 3 -37.54 43.23 -100.50
N LEU A 4 -38.69 42.76 -100.96
CA LEU A 4 -39.49 41.78 -100.23
C LEU A 4 -38.76 40.43 -100.11
N ILE A 5 -38.08 40.03 -101.19
CA ILE A 5 -37.27 38.80 -101.24
C ILE A 5 -36.06 38.92 -100.31
N PHE A 6 -35.40 40.08 -100.25
CA PHE A 6 -34.25 40.31 -99.36
C PHE A 6 -34.63 40.27 -97.87
N VAL A 7 -35.76 40.88 -97.50
CA VAL A 7 -36.30 40.82 -96.12
C VAL A 7 -36.69 39.40 -95.73
N LEU A 8 -37.28 38.63 -96.66
CA LEU A 8 -37.58 37.21 -96.46
C LEU A 8 -36.32 36.37 -96.23
N ILE A 9 -35.24 36.60 -96.99
CA ILE A 9 -33.97 35.89 -96.82
C ILE A 9 -33.33 36.20 -95.45
N ILE A 10 -33.31 37.47 -95.01
CA ILE A 10 -32.80 37.85 -93.69
C ILE A 10 -33.63 37.23 -92.57
N ALA A 11 -34.97 37.24 -92.70
CA ALA A 11 -35.86 36.62 -91.73
C ALA A 11 -35.59 35.11 -91.61
N VAL A 12 -35.40 34.41 -92.73
CA VAL A 12 -35.04 32.98 -92.75
C VAL A 12 -33.68 32.72 -92.10
N ILE A 13 -32.66 33.55 -92.37
CA ILE A 13 -31.33 33.42 -91.73
C ILE A 13 -31.44 33.61 -90.20
N LEU A 14 -32.22 34.59 -89.73
CA LEU A 14 -32.43 34.83 -88.30
C LEU A 14 -33.20 33.68 -87.63
N ILE A 15 -34.17 33.08 -88.33
CA ILE A 15 -34.90 31.90 -87.86
C ILE A 15 -33.93 30.71 -87.74
N ILE A 16 -33.14 30.42 -88.77
CA ILE A 16 -32.13 29.34 -88.76
C ILE A 16 -31.11 29.55 -87.64
N LYS A 17 -30.63 30.79 -87.44
CA LYS A 17 -29.68 31.10 -86.35
C LYS A 17 -30.31 30.87 -84.98
N LYS A 18 -31.55 31.33 -84.77
CA LYS A 18 -32.29 31.14 -83.51
C LYS A 18 -32.60 29.67 -83.24
N GLU A 19 -32.86 28.89 -84.29
CA GLU A 19 -33.11 27.45 -84.21
C GLU A 19 -31.82 26.68 -83.91
N ASN A 20 -30.69 27.06 -84.52
CA ASN A 20 -29.37 26.55 -84.16
C ASN A 20 -28.96 26.89 -82.71
N GLU A 21 -29.27 28.10 -82.22
CA GLU A 21 -29.02 28.48 -80.82
C GLU A 21 -29.90 27.69 -79.85
N LYS A 22 -31.17 27.46 -80.20
CA LYS A 22 -32.08 26.60 -79.42
C LYS A 22 -31.59 25.16 -79.39
N GLU A 23 -31.11 24.63 -80.51
CA GLU A 23 -30.59 23.27 -80.60
C GLU A 23 -29.29 23.12 -79.80
N LYS A 24 -28.36 24.08 -79.89
CA LYS A 24 -27.17 24.14 -79.02
C LYS A 24 -27.54 24.17 -77.53
N ALA A 25 -28.55 24.97 -77.15
CA ALA A 25 -29.02 25.03 -75.77
C ALA A 25 -29.71 23.72 -75.32
N ARG A 26 -30.38 23.02 -76.23
CA ARG A 26 -30.99 21.71 -75.98
C ARG A 26 -29.92 20.64 -75.76
N VAL A 27 -28.96 20.54 -76.67
CA VAL A 27 -27.81 19.63 -76.57
C VAL A 27 -26.99 19.91 -75.30
N PHE A 28 -26.80 21.19 -74.94
CA PHE A 28 -26.14 21.56 -73.68
C PHE A 28 -26.90 21.04 -72.45
N ARG A 29 -28.22 21.28 -72.37
CA ARG A 29 -29.05 20.80 -71.26
C ARG A 29 -29.08 19.27 -71.17
N GLU A 30 -29.11 18.60 -72.30
CA GLU A 30 -29.08 17.13 -72.37
C GLU A 30 -27.74 16.56 -71.90
N ASN A 31 -26.62 17.16 -72.33
CA ASN A 31 -25.29 16.78 -71.84
C ASN A 31 -25.12 17.05 -70.34
N GLU A 32 -25.68 18.15 -69.82
CA GLU A 32 -25.68 18.46 -68.39
C GLU A 32 -26.51 17.44 -67.60
N ARG A 33 -27.68 17.03 -68.13
CA ARG A 33 -28.49 15.96 -67.54
C ARG A 33 -27.73 14.63 -67.50
N LEU A 34 -27.14 14.20 -68.62
CA LEU A 34 -26.37 12.95 -68.70
C LEU A 34 -25.15 12.97 -67.76
N ARG A 35 -24.47 14.11 -67.63
CA ARG A 35 -23.37 14.28 -66.66
C ARG A 35 -23.86 14.08 -65.22
N ARG A 36 -25.00 14.67 -64.85
CA ARG A 36 -25.58 14.55 -63.49
C ARG A 36 -26.03 13.11 -63.21
N GLU A 37 -26.72 12.48 -64.16
CA GLU A 37 -27.14 11.08 -64.03
C GLU A 37 -25.94 10.13 -63.85
N LEU A 38 -24.88 10.30 -64.65
CA LEU A 38 -23.65 9.53 -64.51
C LEU A 38 -22.92 9.82 -63.20
N TYR A 39 -22.90 11.07 -62.74
CA TYR A 39 -22.32 11.46 -61.46
C TYR A 39 -23.04 10.75 -60.29
N ASP A 40 -24.37 10.77 -60.27
CA ASP A 40 -25.18 10.11 -59.23
C ASP A 40 -25.11 8.57 -59.31
N GLU A 41 -24.97 8.01 -60.52
CA GLU A 41 -24.69 6.58 -60.74
C GLU A 41 -23.35 6.17 -60.13
N ILE A 42 -22.27 6.91 -60.43
CA ILE A 42 -20.94 6.64 -59.88
C ILE A 42 -20.93 6.80 -58.35
N LEU A 43 -21.59 7.82 -57.80
CA LEU A 43 -21.68 7.97 -56.34
C LEU A 43 -22.46 6.84 -55.67
N ARG A 44 -23.49 6.27 -56.33
CA ARG A 44 -24.18 5.07 -55.82
C ARG A 44 -23.28 3.83 -55.88
N TYR A 45 -22.55 3.66 -56.98
CA TYR A 45 -21.59 2.58 -57.16
C TYR A 45 -20.50 2.59 -56.07
N LEU A 46 -20.02 3.78 -55.70
CA LEU A 46 -19.01 3.98 -54.66
C LEU A 46 -19.58 3.99 -53.23
N HIS A 47 -20.89 3.79 -53.05
CA HIS A 47 -21.57 3.93 -51.75
C HIS A 47 -21.42 5.33 -51.10
N LEU A 48 -21.28 6.37 -51.93
CA LEU A 48 -21.09 7.77 -51.53
C LEU A 48 -22.31 8.65 -51.88
N SER A 49 -23.52 8.09 -51.87
CA SER A 49 -24.72 8.86 -52.26
C SER A 49 -25.01 10.08 -51.37
N ASN A 50 -24.48 10.09 -50.14
CA ASN A 50 -24.56 11.20 -49.20
C ASN A 50 -23.32 12.13 -49.22
N ILE A 51 -22.52 12.12 -50.30
CA ILE A 51 -21.25 12.86 -50.41
C ILE A 51 -21.33 14.35 -50.01
N SER A 52 -22.46 15.01 -50.28
CA SER A 52 -22.69 16.43 -49.95
C SER A 52 -22.74 16.70 -48.45
N SER A 53 -23.05 15.67 -47.64
CA SER A 53 -23.03 15.74 -46.19
C SER A 53 -21.63 15.50 -45.62
N LEU A 54 -20.83 14.65 -46.28
CA LEU A 54 -19.48 14.23 -45.90
C LEU A 54 -18.40 15.26 -46.31
N ILE A 55 -18.52 15.82 -47.52
CA ILE A 55 -17.59 16.78 -48.09
C ILE A 55 -18.30 18.12 -48.27
N LYS A 56 -17.95 19.08 -47.41
CA LYS A 56 -18.39 20.46 -47.50
C LYS A 56 -17.25 21.31 -48.02
N ASN A 57 -17.58 22.31 -48.85
CA ASN A 57 -16.58 23.30 -49.28
C ASN A 57 -15.95 24.06 -48.11
N THR A 58 -16.71 24.20 -47.02
CA THR A 58 -16.32 24.87 -45.79
C THR A 58 -17.08 24.22 -44.65
N ASP A 59 -16.36 23.81 -43.61
CA ASP A 59 -16.93 23.17 -42.42
C ASP A 59 -17.28 24.18 -41.34
N ASP A 60 -16.50 25.24 -41.23
CA ASP A 60 -16.75 26.35 -40.32
C ASP A 60 -16.38 27.70 -40.94
N THR A 61 -17.02 28.77 -40.50
CA THR A 61 -16.75 30.12 -40.97
C THR A 61 -16.53 31.09 -39.81
N VAL A 62 -15.33 31.67 -39.74
CA VAL A 62 -14.95 32.66 -38.73
C VAL A 62 -14.95 34.05 -39.34
N LYS A 63 -15.55 35.02 -38.64
CA LYS A 63 -15.54 36.44 -39.02
C LYS A 63 -14.52 37.20 -38.18
N VAL A 64 -13.56 37.85 -38.83
CA VAL A 64 -12.54 38.68 -38.16
C VAL A 64 -12.82 40.17 -38.33
N LYS A 65 -12.34 40.99 -37.40
CA LYS A 65 -12.66 42.43 -37.30
C LYS A 65 -11.78 43.34 -38.16
N SER A 66 -10.66 42.86 -38.67
CA SER A 66 -9.74 43.66 -39.49
C SER A 66 -9.03 42.83 -40.55
N ARG A 67 -8.51 43.49 -41.60
CA ARG A 67 -7.68 42.85 -42.63
C ARG A 67 -6.37 42.29 -42.04
N GLN A 68 -5.75 43.03 -41.13
CA GLN A 68 -4.54 42.58 -40.45
C GLN A 68 -4.80 41.29 -39.64
N THR A 69 -5.96 41.21 -38.97
CA THR A 69 -6.36 40.00 -38.25
C THR A 69 -6.54 38.83 -39.20
N LEU A 70 -7.14 39.03 -40.38
CA LEU A 70 -7.32 37.98 -41.39
C LEU A 70 -5.98 37.38 -41.84
N GLU A 71 -4.99 38.24 -42.11
CA GLU A 71 -3.67 37.81 -42.58
C GLU A 71 -2.96 36.95 -41.52
N ASN A 72 -3.02 37.38 -40.26
CA ASN A 72 -2.39 36.72 -39.11
C ASN A 72 -3.23 35.60 -38.47
N TYR A 73 -4.43 35.31 -38.98
CA TYR A 73 -5.28 34.24 -38.44
C TYR A 73 -4.84 32.90 -39.01
N ASP A 74 -4.37 31.99 -38.16
CA ASP A 74 -3.89 30.66 -38.52
C ASP A 74 -4.70 29.55 -37.84
N ASP A 75 -4.29 28.31 -38.07
CA ASP A 75 -4.91 27.10 -37.53
C ASP A 75 -4.78 27.02 -36.00
N ILE A 76 -3.62 27.36 -35.43
CA ILE A 76 -3.40 27.38 -33.98
C ILE A 76 -4.32 28.40 -33.31
N LYS A 77 -4.44 29.61 -33.86
CA LYS A 77 -5.34 30.64 -33.34
C LYS A 77 -6.80 30.22 -33.41
N TYR A 78 -7.20 29.56 -34.49
CA TYR A 78 -8.55 28.99 -34.61
C TYR A 78 -8.83 27.99 -33.47
N LEU A 79 -7.92 27.05 -33.24
CA LEU A 79 -8.06 26.02 -32.20
C LEU A 79 -8.14 26.62 -30.79
N LYS A 80 -7.34 27.65 -30.50
CA LYS A 80 -7.38 28.38 -29.21
C LYS A 80 -8.67 29.15 -28.95
N GLU A 81 -9.36 29.58 -30.00
CA GLU A 81 -10.62 30.34 -29.88
C GLU A 81 -11.84 29.41 -29.83
N HIS A 82 -11.67 28.11 -30.13
CA HIS A 82 -12.73 27.12 -30.21
C HIS A 82 -12.31 25.85 -29.46
N ASP A 83 -12.27 25.94 -28.13
CA ASP A 83 -12.02 24.81 -27.25
C ASP A 83 -12.94 23.62 -27.61
N ASP A 84 -12.44 22.39 -27.45
CA ASP A 84 -13.11 21.11 -27.79
C ASP A 84 -13.39 20.85 -29.29
N CYS A 85 -12.91 21.69 -30.21
CA CYS A 85 -13.14 21.46 -31.65
C CYS A 85 -12.16 20.47 -32.30
N ILE A 86 -11.02 20.17 -31.65
CA ILE A 86 -9.97 19.32 -32.25
C ILE A 86 -10.43 17.89 -32.50
N ASP A 87 -11.24 17.31 -31.59
CA ASP A 87 -11.77 15.96 -31.76
C ASP A 87 -12.80 15.88 -32.88
N LYS A 88 -13.63 16.92 -33.02
CA LYS A 88 -14.54 17.06 -34.17
C LYS A 88 -13.76 17.15 -35.48
N ILE A 89 -12.67 17.94 -35.51
CA ILE A 89 -11.80 18.06 -36.67
C ILE A 89 -11.17 16.71 -37.02
N LYS A 90 -10.65 15.98 -36.03
CA LYS A 90 -10.10 14.62 -36.21
C LYS A 90 -11.12 13.67 -36.84
N GLN A 91 -12.33 13.62 -36.29
CA GLN A 91 -13.41 12.75 -36.79
C GLN A 91 -13.75 13.05 -38.25
N VAL A 92 -13.91 14.34 -38.60
CA VAL A 92 -14.23 14.75 -39.98
C VAL A 92 -13.07 14.46 -40.93
N THR A 93 -11.84 14.75 -40.53
CA THR A 93 -10.65 14.50 -41.35
C THR A 93 -10.44 13.00 -41.59
N MET A 94 -10.68 12.15 -40.58
CA MET A 94 -10.64 10.68 -40.75
C MET A 94 -11.71 10.20 -41.75
N THR A 95 -12.96 10.65 -41.57
CA THR A 95 -14.06 10.31 -42.48
C THR A 95 -13.74 10.71 -43.93
N ARG A 96 -13.14 11.90 -44.12
CA ARG A 96 -12.76 12.38 -45.46
C ARG A 96 -11.58 11.66 -46.06
N LYS A 97 -10.65 11.16 -45.24
CA LYS A 97 -9.54 10.32 -45.70
C LYS A 97 -10.07 9.06 -46.37
N ASP A 98 -11.08 8.41 -45.79
CA ASP A 98 -11.70 7.22 -46.37
C ASP A 98 -12.34 7.54 -47.74
N VAL A 99 -13.12 8.62 -47.80
CA VAL A 99 -13.71 9.09 -49.06
C VAL A 99 -12.64 9.44 -50.09
N LYS A 100 -11.56 10.10 -49.67
CA LYS A 100 -10.43 10.46 -50.52
C LYS A 100 -9.79 9.20 -51.13
N ASN A 101 -9.53 8.19 -50.33
CA ASN A 101 -8.95 6.92 -50.79
C ASN A 101 -9.86 6.22 -51.82
N ILE A 102 -11.17 6.14 -51.53
CA ILE A 102 -12.18 5.56 -52.44
C ILE A 102 -12.17 6.28 -53.79
N LEU A 103 -12.18 7.61 -53.78
CA LEU A 103 -12.16 8.42 -55.00
C LEU A 103 -10.83 8.32 -55.76
N GLU A 104 -9.69 8.29 -55.05
CA GLU A 104 -8.37 8.10 -55.64
C GLU A 104 -8.25 6.76 -56.35
N ASP A 105 -8.70 5.68 -55.71
CA ASP A 105 -8.66 4.34 -56.30
C ASP A 105 -9.61 4.22 -57.50
N PHE A 106 -10.83 4.75 -57.40
CA PHE A 106 -11.76 4.79 -58.53
C PHE A 106 -11.20 5.59 -59.72
N LEU A 107 -10.55 6.73 -59.48
CA LEU A 107 -10.04 7.58 -60.55
C LEU A 107 -8.78 7.00 -61.25
N LYS A 108 -8.08 6.04 -60.64
CA LYS A 108 -6.98 5.32 -61.30
C LYS A 108 -7.52 4.44 -62.43
N GLU A 109 -8.48 3.57 -62.13
CA GLU A 109 -9.07 2.63 -63.08
C GLU A 109 -10.53 2.30 -62.71
N ASN A 110 -11.44 2.32 -63.69
CA ASN A 110 -12.85 1.97 -63.48
C ASN A 110 -13.57 1.67 -64.80
N GLU A 111 -14.71 0.97 -64.69
CA GLU A 111 -15.55 0.55 -65.80
C GLU A 111 -16.32 1.69 -66.50
N PHE A 112 -16.36 2.89 -65.91
CA PHE A 112 -17.12 4.02 -66.44
C PHE A 112 -16.32 4.88 -67.42
N LYS A 113 -15.02 4.62 -67.63
CA LYS A 113 -14.14 5.44 -68.48
C LYS A 113 -14.65 5.65 -69.91
N GLU A 114 -15.28 4.64 -70.50
CA GLU A 114 -15.83 4.67 -71.86
C GLU A 114 -17.22 5.35 -71.95
N ARG A 115 -17.81 5.74 -70.81
CA ARG A 115 -19.16 6.34 -70.78
C ARG A 115 -19.14 7.78 -71.28
N PRO A 116 -20.15 8.21 -72.06
CA PRO A 116 -20.31 9.62 -72.40
C PRO A 116 -20.34 10.49 -71.14
N GLN A 117 -19.71 11.67 -71.18
CA GLN A 117 -19.58 12.61 -70.05
C GLN A 117 -18.65 12.17 -68.89
N TYR A 118 -18.04 10.98 -68.93
CA TYR A 118 -17.12 10.52 -67.86
C TYR A 118 -16.01 11.53 -67.55
N ASN A 119 -15.34 12.08 -68.56
CA ASN A 119 -14.27 13.06 -68.35
C ASN A 119 -14.74 14.31 -67.56
N ASN A 120 -15.98 14.75 -67.78
CA ASN A 120 -16.56 15.88 -67.06
C ASN A 120 -16.91 15.51 -65.61
N VAL A 121 -17.39 14.29 -65.39
CA VAL A 121 -17.64 13.74 -64.05
C VAL A 121 -16.33 13.52 -63.28
N ALA A 122 -15.28 13.00 -63.94
CA ALA A 122 -13.96 12.84 -63.35
C ALA A 122 -13.37 14.18 -62.87
N ILE A 123 -13.64 15.29 -63.57
CA ILE A 123 -13.28 16.64 -63.11
C ILE A 123 -14.02 17.00 -61.81
N ASP A 124 -15.32 16.69 -61.70
CA ASP A 124 -16.09 16.92 -60.46
C ASP A 124 -15.57 16.08 -59.29
N LEU A 125 -15.25 14.80 -59.54
CA LEU A 125 -14.70 13.89 -58.53
C LEU A 125 -13.30 14.32 -58.07
N ARG A 126 -12.43 14.78 -58.99
CA ARG A 126 -11.13 15.37 -58.64
C ARG A 126 -11.28 16.65 -57.81
N ARG A 127 -12.30 17.46 -58.08
CA ARG A 127 -12.60 18.63 -57.23
C ARG A 127 -13.00 18.19 -55.82
N LEU A 128 -13.82 17.16 -55.67
CA LEU A 128 -14.16 16.58 -54.37
C LEU A 128 -12.93 16.04 -53.64
N LEU A 129 -12.04 15.35 -54.36
CA LEU A 129 -10.79 14.83 -53.81
C LEU A 129 -9.93 15.93 -53.16
N ASN A 130 -9.82 17.09 -53.82
CA ASN A 130 -9.10 18.24 -53.27
C ASN A 130 -9.75 18.80 -52.01
N ILE A 131 -11.08 18.74 -51.89
CA ILE A 131 -11.82 19.21 -50.71
C ILE A 131 -11.71 18.18 -49.57
N ALA A 132 -11.62 16.90 -49.89
CA ALA A 132 -11.47 15.79 -48.93
C ALA A 132 -10.10 15.75 -48.23
N THR A 133 -9.21 16.72 -48.49
CA THR A 133 -7.84 16.76 -47.93
C THR A 133 -7.80 17.09 -46.43
N GLY A 134 -8.90 17.55 -45.84
CA GLY A 134 -8.98 17.87 -44.41
C GLY A 134 -10.27 18.59 -44.02
N TYR A 135 -10.31 19.05 -42.76
CA TYR A 135 -11.35 19.97 -42.26
C TYR A 135 -11.03 21.41 -42.70
N ARG A 136 -12.01 22.14 -43.22
CA ARG A 136 -11.78 23.43 -43.90
C ARG A 136 -12.49 24.57 -43.17
N VAL A 137 -11.74 25.50 -42.63
CA VAL A 137 -12.27 26.70 -41.96
C VAL A 137 -12.08 27.92 -42.85
N LYS A 138 -13.18 28.62 -43.10
CA LYS A 138 -13.17 29.85 -43.89
C LYS A 138 -13.13 31.07 -42.98
N VAL A 139 -12.05 31.83 -43.05
CA VAL A 139 -11.90 33.08 -42.31
C VAL A 139 -12.26 34.24 -43.23
N VAL A 140 -13.18 35.11 -42.83
CA VAL A 140 -13.66 36.23 -43.65
C VAL A 140 -13.53 37.56 -42.93
N TYR A 141 -13.12 38.59 -43.67
CA TYR A 141 -13.14 39.99 -43.22
C TYR A 141 -14.21 40.78 -43.97
N ILE A 142 -15.13 41.37 -43.21
CA ILE A 142 -16.20 42.23 -43.68
C ILE A 142 -16.02 43.61 -43.03
N THR A 143 -16.10 44.69 -43.81
CA THR A 143 -15.99 46.05 -43.25
C THR A 143 -17.24 46.41 -42.46
N SER A 144 -17.14 47.46 -41.63
CA SER A 144 -18.30 48.06 -40.95
C SER A 144 -19.42 48.49 -41.91
N ALA A 145 -19.09 48.79 -43.16
CA ALA A 145 -20.04 49.11 -44.23
C ALA A 145 -20.62 47.87 -44.95
N GLY A 146 -20.37 46.65 -44.46
CA GLY A 146 -20.92 45.41 -45.01
C GLY A 146 -20.21 44.84 -46.25
N ASN A 147 -19.14 45.47 -46.72
CA ASN A 147 -18.43 45.02 -47.92
C ASN A 147 -17.42 43.91 -47.57
N ARG A 148 -17.53 42.76 -48.24
CA ARG A 148 -16.56 41.65 -48.14
C ARG A 148 -15.25 42.04 -48.83
N LYS A 149 -14.16 42.13 -48.07
CA LYS A 149 -12.87 42.67 -48.54
C LYS A 149 -11.71 41.67 -48.53
N GLY A 150 -11.87 40.50 -47.90
CA GLY A 150 -10.87 39.44 -47.92
C GLY A 150 -11.39 38.12 -47.33
N GLU A 151 -10.79 37.02 -47.77
CA GLU A 151 -11.00 35.70 -47.21
C GLU A 151 -9.69 34.89 -47.19
N LYS A 152 -9.59 33.97 -46.22
CA LYS A 152 -8.50 33.00 -46.08
C LYS A 152 -9.14 31.66 -45.74
N LEU A 153 -8.54 30.58 -46.22
CA LEU A 153 -8.99 29.23 -45.92
C LEU A 153 -7.90 28.49 -45.14
N LEU A 154 -8.25 27.97 -43.97
CA LEU A 154 -7.43 27.08 -43.18
C LEU A 154 -7.82 25.64 -43.49
N ASN A 155 -6.84 24.76 -43.66
CA ASN A 155 -7.07 23.35 -43.95
C ASN A 155 -6.35 22.48 -42.93
N PHE A 156 -7.10 21.73 -42.14
CA PHE A 156 -6.58 20.78 -41.16
C PHE A 156 -6.49 19.40 -41.81
N SER A 157 -5.37 19.14 -42.49
CA SER A 157 -5.04 17.81 -43.00
C SER A 157 -4.69 16.85 -41.86
N GLU A 158 -4.74 15.54 -42.13
CA GLU A 158 -4.33 14.53 -41.15
C GLU A 158 -2.89 14.76 -40.64
N SER A 159 -1.96 15.08 -41.54
CA SER A 159 -0.57 15.35 -41.19
C SER A 159 -0.43 16.57 -40.26
N ARG A 160 -1.19 17.63 -40.53
CA ARG A 160 -1.15 18.85 -39.73
C ARG A 160 -1.77 18.65 -38.35
N ILE A 161 -2.83 17.83 -38.26
CA ILE A 161 -3.44 17.48 -36.97
C ILE A 161 -2.45 16.69 -36.10
N LYS A 162 -1.77 15.68 -36.67
CA LYS A 162 -0.75 14.90 -35.95
C LYS A 162 0.40 15.78 -35.45
N GLU A 163 0.89 16.69 -36.29
CA GLU A 163 1.92 17.65 -35.92
C GLU A 163 1.47 18.53 -34.73
N ILE A 164 0.21 18.96 -34.70
CA ILE A 164 -0.35 19.73 -33.58
C ILE A 164 -0.48 18.87 -32.30
N GLU A 165 -0.80 17.58 -32.42
CA GLU A 165 -0.86 16.65 -31.28
C GLU A 165 0.52 16.36 -30.67
N GLU A 166 1.56 16.30 -31.51
CA GLU A 166 2.96 16.14 -31.09
C GLU A 166 3.51 17.42 -30.41
N HIS A 167 2.86 18.56 -30.61
CA HIS A 167 3.25 19.87 -30.09
C HIS A 167 2.14 20.56 -29.26
N PRO A 168 1.72 19.98 -28.12
CA PRO A 168 0.66 20.53 -27.27
C PRO A 168 0.99 21.94 -26.75
N GLU A 169 2.27 22.33 -26.66
CA GLU A 169 2.71 23.67 -26.27
C GLU A 169 2.19 24.78 -27.20
N TRP A 170 1.80 24.45 -28.43
CA TRP A 170 1.23 25.43 -29.35
C TRP A 170 -0.18 25.87 -28.94
N LEU A 171 -0.95 24.99 -28.29
CA LEU A 171 -2.37 25.21 -27.97
C LEU A 171 -2.60 25.88 -26.62
N MET A 172 -1.58 25.98 -25.77
CA MET A 172 -1.73 26.47 -24.40
C MET A 172 -0.70 27.55 -24.06
N THR A 173 -0.87 28.20 -22.92
CA THR A 173 0.12 29.14 -22.38
C THR A 173 1.32 28.39 -21.81
N LYS A 174 2.46 29.07 -21.68
CA LYS A 174 3.65 28.51 -21.02
C LYS A 174 3.37 28.02 -19.59
N ALA A 175 2.44 28.67 -18.88
CA ALA A 175 2.04 28.26 -17.53
C ALA A 175 1.24 26.95 -17.53
N GLU A 176 0.28 26.81 -18.46
CA GLU A 176 -0.51 25.58 -18.64
C GLU A 176 0.36 24.42 -19.11
N TYR A 177 1.26 24.64 -20.07
CA TYR A 177 2.18 23.61 -20.54
C TYR A 177 3.10 23.10 -19.42
N ASN A 178 3.69 24.01 -18.65
CA ASN A 178 4.50 23.63 -17.49
C ASN A 178 3.68 22.88 -16.42
N LYS A 179 2.37 23.14 -16.30
CA LYS A 179 1.48 22.42 -15.40
C LYS A 179 1.22 21.01 -15.91
N LEU A 180 0.94 20.85 -17.20
CA LEU A 180 0.76 19.56 -17.86
C LEU A 180 2.01 18.68 -17.70
N LEU A 181 3.20 19.20 -17.99
CA LEU A 181 4.46 18.46 -17.80
C LEU A 181 4.67 18.00 -16.36
N LYS A 182 4.27 18.82 -15.37
CA LYS A 182 4.33 18.45 -13.95
C LYS A 182 3.34 17.35 -13.58
N GLU A 183 2.13 17.40 -14.14
CA GLU A 183 1.10 16.37 -13.92
C GLU A 183 1.51 15.04 -14.55
N GLU A 184 2.05 15.05 -15.77
CA GLU A 184 2.61 13.87 -16.43
C GLU A 184 3.78 13.29 -15.65
N ALA A 185 4.78 14.10 -15.29
CA ALA A 185 5.91 13.64 -14.49
C ALA A 185 5.48 13.06 -13.13
N LYS A 186 4.45 13.64 -12.49
CA LYS A 186 3.86 13.11 -11.26
C LYS A 186 3.21 11.74 -11.51
N LYS A 187 2.45 11.59 -12.60
CA LYS A 187 1.80 10.32 -12.96
C LYS A 187 2.82 9.23 -13.25
N GLU A 188 3.86 9.54 -14.02
CA GLU A 188 4.97 8.60 -14.28
C GLU A 188 5.68 8.18 -13.00
N LEU A 189 5.97 9.13 -12.11
CA LEU A 189 6.58 8.83 -10.83
C LEU A 189 5.71 7.90 -9.97
N GLU A 190 4.40 8.13 -9.90
CA GLU A 190 3.48 7.26 -9.17
C GLU A 190 3.36 5.86 -9.80
N ASN A 191 3.34 5.76 -11.13
CA ASN A 191 3.38 4.47 -11.82
C ASN A 191 4.66 3.70 -11.48
N LYS A 192 5.82 4.37 -11.51
CA LYS A 192 7.10 3.75 -11.14
C LYS A 192 7.12 3.30 -9.68
N LYS A 193 6.60 4.10 -8.74
CA LYS A 193 6.44 3.68 -7.34
C LYS A 193 5.61 2.40 -7.24
N HIS A 194 4.50 2.33 -7.97
CA HIS A 194 3.63 1.16 -8.00
C HIS A 194 4.35 -0.10 -8.49
N GLU A 195 5.15 -0.01 -9.56
CA GLU A 195 5.98 -1.13 -10.04
C GLU A 195 6.93 -1.68 -8.96
N TYR A 196 7.55 -0.81 -8.16
CA TYR A 196 8.42 -1.23 -7.06
C TYR A 196 7.64 -1.88 -5.91
N TYR A 197 6.43 -1.39 -5.60
CA TYR A 197 5.57 -2.04 -4.60
C TYR A 197 5.16 -3.44 -5.05
N GLU A 198 4.84 -3.65 -6.33
CA GLU A 198 4.54 -4.98 -6.87
C GLU A 198 5.73 -5.95 -6.75
N LYS A 199 6.95 -5.48 -7.03
CA LYS A 199 8.17 -6.30 -6.79
C LYS A 199 8.29 -6.72 -5.34
N VAL A 200 8.13 -5.77 -4.40
CA VAL A 200 8.20 -6.06 -2.95
C VAL A 200 7.11 -7.06 -2.54
N ASN A 201 5.88 -6.88 -3.00
CA ASN A 201 4.77 -7.81 -2.74
C ASN A 201 5.04 -9.22 -3.26
N SER A 202 5.61 -9.35 -4.45
CA SER A 202 5.94 -10.67 -5.01
C SER A 202 6.93 -11.45 -4.13
N ILE A 203 7.87 -10.76 -3.48
CA ILE A 203 8.83 -11.37 -2.56
C ILE A 203 8.14 -11.78 -1.25
N ILE A 204 7.25 -10.94 -0.74
CA ILE A 204 6.45 -11.21 0.47
C ILE A 204 5.53 -12.41 0.26
N ASP A 205 4.83 -12.48 -0.87
CA ASP A 205 3.96 -13.59 -1.23
C ASP A 205 4.76 -14.89 -1.29
N PHE A 206 5.88 -14.89 -2.01
CA PHE A 206 6.77 -16.04 -2.09
C PHE A 206 7.25 -16.48 -0.70
N ALA A 207 7.67 -15.54 0.14
CA ALA A 207 8.11 -15.83 1.50
C ALA A 207 6.98 -16.45 2.34
N ASN A 208 5.77 -15.88 2.29
CA ASN A 208 4.61 -16.41 3.01
C ASN A 208 4.24 -17.83 2.54
N ASP A 209 4.21 -18.08 1.23
CA ASP A 209 3.85 -19.38 0.65
C ASP A 209 4.88 -20.48 0.90
N SER A 210 6.14 -20.09 1.10
CA SER A 210 7.24 -21.00 1.42
C SER A 210 7.41 -21.24 2.91
N LYS A 211 7.04 -20.28 3.77
CA LYS A 211 7.31 -20.30 5.21
C LYS A 211 6.77 -21.56 5.90
N ASP A 212 5.52 -21.93 5.62
CA ASP A 212 4.86 -23.09 6.23
C ASP A 212 5.43 -24.44 5.71
N LYS A 213 6.20 -24.42 4.62
CA LYS A 213 6.81 -25.61 4.00
C LYS A 213 8.25 -25.83 4.45
N LEU A 214 8.88 -24.85 5.11
CA LEU A 214 10.26 -24.97 5.56
C LEU A 214 10.37 -26.05 6.64
N ILE A 215 11.31 -26.98 6.45
CA ILE A 215 11.56 -28.03 7.44
C ILE A 215 12.48 -27.54 8.57
N VAL A 216 13.38 -26.59 8.30
CA VAL A 216 14.29 -26.01 9.29
C VAL A 216 13.65 -24.77 9.93
N LYS A 217 13.18 -24.90 11.18
CA LYS A 217 12.49 -23.81 11.89
C LYS A 217 13.32 -22.53 12.03
N ALA A 218 14.63 -22.64 12.23
CA ALA A 218 15.52 -21.48 12.36
C ALA A 218 15.52 -20.59 11.08
N ARG A 219 15.29 -21.19 9.91
CA ARG A 219 15.22 -20.46 8.63
C ARG A 219 13.99 -19.58 8.52
N SER A 220 12.90 -19.94 9.19
CA SER A 220 11.72 -19.08 9.30
C SER A 220 12.06 -17.73 9.95
N LYS A 221 12.92 -17.72 10.98
CA LYS A 221 13.34 -16.47 11.64
C LYS A 221 14.22 -15.63 10.72
N LYS A 222 15.15 -16.25 10.00
CA LYS A 222 16.02 -15.55 9.04
C LYS A 222 15.20 -14.97 7.87
N LEU A 223 14.17 -15.69 7.43
CA LEU A 223 13.21 -15.20 6.46
C LEU A 223 12.44 -13.98 7.01
N ASP A 224 11.98 -14.04 8.26
CA ASP A 224 11.32 -12.91 8.94
C ASP A 224 12.23 -11.67 8.97
N GLU A 225 13.51 -11.84 9.31
CA GLU A 225 14.50 -10.75 9.36
C GLU A 225 14.75 -10.10 7.99
N LEU A 226 14.87 -10.90 6.93
CA LEU A 226 15.07 -10.40 5.57
C LEU A 226 13.86 -9.62 5.06
N ILE A 227 12.65 -10.12 5.33
CA ILE A 227 11.41 -9.45 4.92
C ILE A 227 11.22 -8.16 5.71
N GLN A 228 11.55 -8.14 7.01
CA GLN A 228 11.54 -6.89 7.81
C GLN A 228 12.52 -5.86 7.21
N GLN A 229 13.75 -6.27 6.89
CA GLN A 229 14.73 -5.38 6.25
C GLN A 229 14.25 -4.86 4.89
N LEU A 230 13.56 -5.70 4.11
CA LEU A 230 12.94 -5.30 2.85
C LEU A 230 11.96 -4.16 3.11
N PHE A 231 11.03 -4.33 4.05
CA PHE A 231 10.02 -3.33 4.39
C PHE A 231 10.64 -2.01 4.86
N ASP A 232 11.47 -2.07 5.91
CA ASP A 232 11.99 -0.88 6.59
C ASP A 232 12.73 0.05 5.62
N ARG A 233 13.47 -0.56 4.69
CA ARG A 233 14.28 0.18 3.73
C ARG A 233 13.51 0.55 2.46
N THR A 234 12.61 -0.29 1.95
CA THR A 234 11.95 0.00 0.66
C THR A 234 10.82 1.00 0.79
N ILE A 235 9.90 0.83 1.74
CA ILE A 235 8.67 1.62 1.83
C ILE A 235 8.98 3.12 1.98
N ASN A 236 9.78 3.44 3.00
CA ASN A 236 10.16 4.81 3.29
C ASN A 236 11.04 5.43 2.19
N SER A 237 11.83 4.62 1.49
CA SER A 237 12.67 5.11 0.39
C SER A 237 11.84 5.44 -0.84
N ILE A 238 10.90 4.56 -1.23
CA ILE A 238 9.99 4.77 -2.37
C ILE A 238 9.18 6.05 -2.19
N GLN A 239 8.66 6.31 -0.98
CA GLN A 239 7.89 7.52 -0.69
C GLN A 239 8.73 8.80 -0.74
N LYS A 240 10.02 8.74 -0.41
CA LYS A 240 10.92 9.90 -0.39
C LYS A 240 11.38 10.35 -1.77
N ILE A 241 11.38 9.47 -2.77
CA ILE A 241 11.84 9.80 -4.11
C ILE A 241 10.82 10.72 -4.81
N LYS A 242 11.30 11.88 -5.26
CA LYS A 242 10.49 12.94 -5.86
C LYS A 242 10.66 13.08 -7.38
N GLN A 243 11.61 12.35 -7.96
CA GLN A 243 11.99 12.47 -9.36
C GLN A 243 12.09 11.08 -9.99
N ASN A 244 11.72 10.98 -11.27
CA ASN A 244 11.67 9.71 -11.98
C ASN A 244 13.09 9.20 -12.35
N ASP A 245 14.01 10.10 -12.65
CA ASP A 245 15.39 9.89 -13.09
C ASP A 245 16.42 9.79 -11.94
N SER A 246 15.94 9.77 -10.70
CA SER A 246 16.74 9.68 -9.48
C SER A 246 17.57 8.38 -9.42
N GLU A 247 18.87 8.50 -9.08
CA GLU A 247 19.80 7.36 -8.92
C GLU A 247 19.39 6.45 -7.74
N GLU A 248 18.64 6.98 -6.79
CA GLU A 248 18.08 6.25 -5.65
C GLU A 248 17.21 5.07 -6.09
N TRP A 249 16.57 5.13 -7.27
CA TRP A 249 15.85 4.00 -7.86
C TRP A 249 16.76 2.80 -8.13
N TYR A 250 17.96 3.03 -8.64
CA TYR A 250 18.93 1.98 -8.93
C TYR A 250 19.48 1.34 -7.64
N MET A 251 19.77 2.18 -6.65
CA MET A 251 20.22 1.71 -5.33
C MET A 251 19.14 0.85 -4.64
N LEU A 252 17.88 1.27 -4.76
CA LEU A 252 16.73 0.54 -4.26
C LEU A 252 16.53 -0.79 -4.99
N GLU A 253 16.64 -0.80 -6.32
CA GLU A 253 16.50 -2.01 -7.14
C GLU A 253 17.53 -3.07 -6.74
N ASN A 254 18.81 -2.69 -6.63
CA ASN A 254 19.88 -3.59 -6.22
C ASN A 254 19.64 -4.16 -4.81
N PHE A 255 19.13 -3.34 -3.90
CA PHE A 255 18.77 -3.80 -2.56
C PHE A 255 17.64 -4.84 -2.60
N ILE A 256 16.58 -4.58 -3.37
CA ILE A 256 15.45 -5.52 -3.54
C ILE A 256 15.92 -6.85 -4.13
N ILE A 257 16.71 -6.81 -5.21
CA ILE A 257 17.26 -8.01 -5.87
C ILE A 257 18.14 -8.81 -4.90
N ASN A 258 18.95 -8.14 -4.09
CA ASN A 258 19.80 -8.80 -3.10
C ASN A 258 18.97 -9.51 -2.02
N ILE A 259 17.89 -8.90 -1.52
CA ILE A 259 17.01 -9.55 -0.55
C ILE A 259 16.27 -10.72 -1.20
N GLU A 260 15.70 -10.54 -2.40
CA GLU A 260 15.04 -11.61 -3.14
C GLU A 260 15.95 -12.83 -3.32
N THR A 261 17.20 -12.59 -3.72
CA THR A 261 18.20 -13.66 -3.92
C THR A 261 18.45 -14.42 -2.62
N GLN A 262 18.58 -13.72 -1.48
CA GLN A 262 18.76 -14.36 -0.18
C GLN A 262 17.53 -15.15 0.27
N VAL A 263 16.33 -14.61 0.06
CA VAL A 263 15.06 -15.28 0.37
C VAL A 263 14.92 -16.57 -0.43
N ARG A 264 15.13 -16.52 -1.76
CA ARG A 264 15.07 -17.70 -2.63
C ARG A 264 16.11 -18.74 -2.23
N LYS A 265 17.34 -18.31 -1.95
CA LYS A 265 18.41 -19.20 -1.48
C LYS A 265 18.04 -19.96 -0.21
N ILE A 266 17.40 -19.29 0.77
CA ILE A 266 16.94 -19.94 2.01
C ILE A 266 15.95 -21.07 1.70
N VAL A 267 15.00 -20.84 0.78
CA VAL A 267 14.00 -21.84 0.39
C VAL A 267 14.66 -22.98 -0.39
N ASP A 268 15.53 -22.67 -1.34
CA ASP A 268 16.21 -23.67 -2.17
C ASP A 268 17.15 -24.56 -1.35
N ASP A 269 17.90 -23.98 -0.41
CA ASP A 269 18.78 -24.76 0.46
C ASP A 269 17.97 -25.64 1.43
N ASP A 270 16.74 -25.25 1.81
CA ASP A 270 15.87 -26.04 2.71
C ASP A 270 15.29 -27.23 1.94
N LYS A 271 14.93 -26.99 0.68
CA LYS A 271 14.53 -28.04 -0.27
C LYS A 271 15.61 -29.10 -0.45
N LYS A 272 16.88 -28.72 -0.60
CA LYS A 272 18.00 -29.68 -0.69
C LYS A 272 18.11 -30.56 0.56
N ILE A 273 17.96 -29.97 1.75
CA ILE A 273 17.96 -30.71 3.01
C ILE A 273 16.77 -31.66 3.07
N SER A 274 15.58 -31.22 2.63
CA SER A 274 14.39 -32.07 2.55
C SER A 274 14.58 -33.25 1.59
N GLU A 275 15.24 -33.04 0.45
CA GLU A 275 15.58 -34.10 -0.51
C GLU A 275 16.55 -35.11 0.10
N TYR A 276 17.56 -34.65 0.86
CA TYR A 276 18.45 -35.54 1.60
C TYR A 276 17.72 -36.40 2.64
N TYR A 277 16.81 -35.81 3.42
CA TYR A 277 16.04 -36.60 4.40
C TYR A 277 15.09 -37.62 3.78
N ALA A 278 14.73 -37.46 2.51
CA ALA A 278 13.96 -38.43 1.75
C ALA A 278 14.82 -39.52 1.09
N SER A 279 16.15 -39.43 1.18
CA SER A 279 17.08 -40.35 0.54
C SER A 279 17.28 -41.66 1.31
N ASP A 280 17.67 -42.72 0.58
CA ASP A 280 18.06 -44.01 1.16
C ASP A 280 19.28 -43.91 2.09
N ASP A 281 20.17 -42.92 1.85
CA ASP A 281 21.36 -42.72 2.67
C ASP A 281 20.99 -42.28 4.09
N PHE A 282 20.04 -41.34 4.22
CA PHE A 282 19.52 -40.94 5.52
C PHE A 282 18.78 -42.11 6.21
N ALA A 283 18.02 -42.91 5.45
CA ALA A 283 17.31 -44.07 5.98
C ALA A 283 18.25 -45.10 6.63
N LYS A 284 19.40 -45.39 6.01
CA LYS A 284 20.42 -46.31 6.55
C LYS A 284 21.04 -45.80 7.85
N ILE A 285 21.35 -44.49 7.92
CA ILE A 285 21.88 -43.86 9.14
C ILE A 285 20.85 -43.98 10.26
N LYS A 286 19.59 -43.64 9.96
CA LYS A 286 18.49 -43.73 10.91
C LYS A 286 18.31 -45.15 11.45
N GLU A 287 18.37 -46.16 10.59
CA GLU A 287 18.29 -47.57 11.00
C GLU A 287 19.45 -47.96 11.92
N THR A 288 20.68 -47.55 11.59
CA THR A 288 21.87 -47.82 12.41
C THR A 288 21.75 -47.21 13.80
N CYS A 289 21.22 -45.99 13.89
CA CYS A 289 21.06 -45.25 15.13
C CYS A 289 19.85 -45.68 15.98
N ASN A 290 18.90 -46.46 15.45
CA ASN A 290 17.70 -46.87 16.17
C ASN A 290 18.00 -47.61 17.50
N SER A 291 19.06 -48.40 17.54
CA SER A 291 19.47 -49.12 18.76
C SER A 291 19.93 -48.17 19.88
N LEU A 292 20.61 -47.08 19.53
CA LEU A 292 21.05 -46.04 20.46
C LEU A 292 19.87 -45.20 20.97
N ASN A 293 18.84 -45.01 20.16
CA ASN A 293 17.64 -44.28 20.58
C ASN A 293 16.85 -45.01 21.65
N LEU A 294 16.77 -46.34 21.57
CA LEU A 294 15.93 -47.11 22.49
C LEU A 294 16.40 -46.93 23.94
N SER A 295 17.71 -46.84 24.18
CA SER A 295 18.28 -46.59 25.50
C SER A 295 18.15 -45.14 25.99
N ARG A 296 17.79 -44.21 25.10
CA ARG A 296 17.69 -42.76 25.37
C ARG A 296 16.25 -42.25 25.36
N LYS A 297 15.29 -43.10 25.01
CA LYS A 297 13.87 -42.74 24.83
C LYS A 297 13.26 -42.10 26.07
N GLU A 298 13.46 -42.70 27.25
CA GLU A 298 12.92 -42.17 28.52
C GLU A 298 13.48 -40.78 28.84
N PHE A 299 14.76 -40.57 28.59
CA PHE A 299 15.40 -39.26 28.74
C PHE A 299 14.77 -38.23 27.78
N ASN A 300 14.59 -38.59 26.50
CA ASN A 300 13.98 -37.68 25.53
C ASN A 300 12.54 -37.31 25.90
N GLU A 301 11.73 -38.29 26.31
CA GLU A 301 10.35 -38.05 26.78
C GLU A 301 10.32 -37.11 27.99
N TYR A 302 11.26 -37.26 28.92
CA TYR A 302 11.43 -36.36 30.06
C TYR A 302 11.78 -34.93 29.61
N ILE A 303 12.71 -34.75 28.67
CA ILE A 303 13.07 -33.42 28.16
C ILE A 303 11.90 -32.75 27.43
N ASP A 304 11.15 -33.51 26.63
CA ASP A 304 9.96 -33.00 25.95
C ASP A 304 8.88 -32.55 26.95
N GLU A 305 8.68 -33.30 28.05
CA GLU A 305 7.75 -32.92 29.13
C GLU A 305 8.16 -31.58 29.77
N LYS A 306 9.46 -31.42 30.07
CA LYS A 306 10.02 -30.19 30.65
C LYS A 306 9.89 -28.99 29.72
N ALA A 307 10.22 -29.15 28.44
CA ALA A 307 10.04 -28.12 27.42
C ALA A 307 8.56 -27.70 27.26
N GLN A 308 7.63 -28.66 27.32
CA GLN A 308 6.20 -28.39 27.29
C GLN A 308 5.70 -27.69 28.57
N SER A 309 6.26 -28.02 29.73
CA SER A 309 5.95 -27.37 31.01
C SER A 309 6.22 -25.86 30.93
N ILE A 310 7.40 -25.46 30.45
CA ILE A 310 7.75 -24.05 30.23
C ILE A 310 6.75 -23.37 29.27
N SER A 311 6.44 -24.04 28.15
CA SER A 311 5.50 -23.52 27.15
C SER A 311 4.08 -23.32 27.72
N LYS A 312 3.62 -24.20 28.62
CA LYS A 312 2.32 -24.07 29.30
C LYS A 312 2.31 -22.96 30.35
N LEU A 313 3.41 -22.77 31.07
CA LEU A 313 3.52 -21.75 32.12
C LEU A 313 3.49 -20.32 31.55
N PHE A 314 4.07 -20.13 30.37
CA PHE A 314 4.37 -18.81 29.80
C PHE A 314 3.70 -18.55 28.43
N GLY A 315 2.97 -19.54 27.89
CA GLY A 315 2.27 -19.42 26.62
C GLY A 315 3.19 -19.59 25.41
N THR A 316 2.63 -20.07 24.30
CA THR A 316 3.34 -20.26 23.04
C THR A 316 3.51 -18.94 22.28
N ARG A 317 4.63 -18.78 21.55
CA ARG A 317 4.80 -17.68 20.57
C ARG A 317 3.62 -17.66 19.61
N VAL A 318 2.98 -16.51 19.45
CA VAL A 318 1.80 -16.33 18.59
C VAL A 318 2.25 -15.70 17.28
N VAL A 319 1.83 -16.30 16.16
CA VAL A 319 1.97 -15.68 14.84
C VAL A 319 0.92 -14.59 14.71
N ARG A 320 1.34 -13.34 14.44
CA ARG A 320 0.43 -12.22 14.16
C ARG A 320 0.81 -11.57 12.83
N ASN A 321 -0.17 -10.96 12.18
CA ASN A 321 0.07 -10.04 11.07
C ASN A 321 0.56 -8.73 11.68
N GLU A 322 1.82 -8.33 11.43
CA GLU A 322 2.36 -7.09 12.01
C GLU A 322 2.30 -5.88 11.08
N THR A 323 2.19 -6.07 9.77
CA THR A 323 2.33 -4.93 8.86
C THR A 323 1.02 -4.15 8.74
N GLN A 324 0.78 -3.21 9.65
CA GLN A 324 -0.10 -2.05 9.41
C GLN A 324 0.77 -0.88 8.98
N HIS A 325 0.97 -0.72 7.67
CA HIS A 325 1.54 0.49 7.11
C HIS A 325 0.40 1.38 6.59
N GLU A 326 0.42 2.66 6.98
CA GLU A 326 -0.39 3.69 6.34
C GLU A 326 0.29 4.11 5.03
N ASP A 327 0.11 3.31 3.98
CA ASP A 327 0.30 3.80 2.62
C ASP A 327 -1.07 4.27 2.09
N THR A 328 -1.11 5.41 1.41
CA THR A 328 -2.34 6.09 0.94
C THR A 328 -3.26 5.19 0.10
N TYR A 329 -2.74 4.10 -0.45
CA TYR A 329 -3.42 3.20 -1.38
C TYR A 329 -3.44 1.73 -0.91
N ASN A 330 -2.88 1.41 0.26
CA ASN A 330 -2.68 0.05 0.77
C ASN A 330 -2.11 -0.92 -0.27
N TYR A 331 -1.11 -0.48 -1.03
CA TYR A 331 -0.44 -1.33 -2.02
C TYR A 331 0.30 -2.50 -1.37
N ILE A 332 0.77 -2.35 -0.13
CA ILE A 332 1.66 -3.32 0.50
C ILE A 332 0.89 -4.38 1.30
N ARG A 333 1.18 -5.65 1.01
CA ARG A 333 0.57 -6.79 1.69
C ARG A 333 1.17 -7.01 3.08
N ALA A 334 0.33 -7.52 3.98
CA ALA A 334 0.75 -7.85 5.34
C ALA A 334 1.63 -9.11 5.37
N TYR A 335 2.74 -9.04 6.10
CA TYR A 335 3.59 -10.18 6.37
C TYR A 335 3.25 -10.84 7.70
N LYS A 336 3.25 -12.17 7.72
CA LYS A 336 2.97 -12.98 8.91
C LYS A 336 4.25 -13.20 9.70
N LYS A 337 4.35 -12.64 10.91
CA LYS A 337 5.55 -12.76 11.76
C LYS A 337 5.24 -13.48 13.07
N SER A 338 6.22 -14.22 13.57
CA SER A 338 6.14 -14.86 14.89
C SER A 338 6.61 -13.86 15.96
N ILE A 339 5.73 -13.48 16.87
CA ILE A 339 6.07 -12.56 17.98
C ILE A 339 6.21 -13.37 19.28
N THR A 340 7.15 -12.96 20.14
CA THR A 340 7.20 -13.42 21.51
C THR A 340 5.98 -12.90 22.30
N PRO A 341 5.29 -13.75 23.08
CA PRO A 341 4.06 -13.38 23.77
C PRO A 341 4.30 -12.33 24.88
N PHE A 342 5.56 -12.11 25.25
CA PHE A 342 6.01 -11.15 26.27
C PHE A 342 6.49 -9.82 25.71
N THR A 343 5.83 -9.31 24.67
CA THR A 343 6.16 -8.00 24.09
C THR A 343 5.17 -6.94 24.56
N ALA A 344 5.68 -5.86 25.15
CA ALA A 344 4.90 -4.69 25.54
C ALA A 344 5.30 -3.48 24.67
N GLU A 345 4.34 -2.95 23.93
CA GLU A 345 4.48 -1.68 23.22
C GLU A 345 4.27 -0.51 24.19
N VAL A 346 5.22 0.42 24.22
CA VAL A 346 5.26 1.52 25.18
C VAL A 346 5.62 2.85 24.51
N SER A 347 5.21 3.96 25.12
CA SER A 347 5.61 5.29 24.67
C SER A 347 7.11 5.56 24.93
N SER A 348 7.70 6.53 24.23
CA SER A 348 9.12 6.88 24.37
C SER A 348 9.55 7.15 25.84
N ASN A 349 8.72 7.89 26.58
CA ASN A 349 8.99 8.21 28.00
C ASN A 349 8.95 6.96 28.89
N VAL A 350 8.00 6.06 28.63
CA VAL A 350 7.89 4.79 29.33
C VAL A 350 9.06 3.88 28.95
N PHE A 351 9.48 3.87 27.68
CA PHE A 351 10.61 3.09 27.20
C PHE A 351 11.88 3.40 27.98
N GLY A 352 12.26 4.68 28.06
CA GLY A 352 13.45 5.09 28.83
C GLY A 352 13.32 4.81 30.33
N SER A 353 12.12 4.89 30.90
CA SER A 353 11.90 4.55 32.30
C SER A 353 11.97 3.05 32.57
N ALA A 354 11.47 2.23 31.64
CA ALA A 354 11.50 0.78 31.69
C ALA A 354 12.92 0.25 31.49
N GLU A 355 13.70 0.86 30.62
CA GLU A 355 15.12 0.54 30.38
C GLU A 355 15.96 0.73 31.66
N ASN A 356 15.66 1.76 32.45
CA ASN A 356 16.35 2.03 33.73
C ASN A 356 15.81 1.23 34.92
N ASN A 357 14.58 0.70 34.85
CA ASN A 357 13.96 -0.05 35.95
C ASN A 357 13.10 -1.21 35.41
N PRO A 358 13.74 -2.23 34.81
CA PRO A 358 13.06 -3.25 34.02
C PRO A 358 12.05 -4.06 34.83
N ILE A 359 12.43 -4.56 36.01
CA ILE A 359 11.58 -5.43 36.83
C ILE A 359 10.28 -4.74 37.26
N ASN A 360 10.33 -3.47 37.65
CA ASN A 360 9.11 -2.74 38.04
C ASN A 360 8.15 -2.54 36.87
N TYR A 361 8.68 -2.31 35.67
CA TYR A 361 7.87 -2.19 34.46
C TYR A 361 7.37 -3.55 33.97
N ILE A 362 8.12 -4.64 34.17
CA ILE A 362 7.63 -6.00 33.94
C ILE A 362 6.41 -6.27 34.83
N ILE A 363 6.50 -5.97 36.13
CA ILE A 363 5.36 -6.14 37.04
C ILE A 363 4.17 -5.29 36.58
N LYS A 364 4.40 -4.03 36.20
CA LYS A 364 3.34 -3.11 35.77
C LYS A 364 2.59 -3.61 34.53
N TYR A 365 3.28 -4.19 33.56
CA TYR A 365 2.70 -4.56 32.26
C TYR A 365 2.25 -6.02 32.19
N PHE A 366 3.00 -6.94 32.78
CA PHE A 366 2.75 -8.39 32.67
C PHE A 366 2.13 -9.01 33.94
N TYR A 367 2.16 -8.31 35.07
CA TYR A 367 1.56 -8.75 36.34
C TYR A 367 0.59 -7.70 36.92
N PRO A 368 -0.50 -7.35 36.20
CA PRO A 368 -1.41 -6.28 36.64
C PRO A 368 -2.23 -6.64 37.89
N ASN A 369 -2.45 -7.93 38.15
CA ASN A 369 -3.36 -8.41 39.20
C ASN A 369 -2.62 -8.92 40.44
N LYS A 370 -2.59 -8.10 41.50
CA LYS A 370 -1.98 -8.45 42.79
C LYS A 370 -2.52 -9.76 43.41
N SER A 371 -3.80 -10.07 43.20
CA SER A 371 -4.42 -11.31 43.71
C SER A 371 -3.77 -12.57 43.15
N GLN A 372 -3.15 -12.49 41.96
CA GLN A 372 -2.50 -13.61 41.29
C GLN A 372 -1.01 -13.74 41.66
N TYR A 373 -0.43 -12.79 42.40
CA TYR A 373 1.02 -12.77 42.64
C TYR A 373 1.54 -14.06 43.31
N LYS A 374 0.79 -14.65 44.23
CA LYS A 374 1.21 -15.92 44.88
C LYS A 374 1.36 -17.06 43.87
N GLU A 375 0.37 -17.23 43.00
CA GLU A 375 0.40 -18.24 41.93
C GLU A 375 1.52 -17.93 40.93
N GLN A 376 1.68 -16.66 40.56
CA GLN A 376 2.70 -16.21 39.61
C GLN A 376 4.13 -16.39 40.14
N ILE A 377 4.37 -16.13 41.43
CA ILE A 377 5.64 -16.41 42.10
C ILE A 377 5.95 -17.91 42.07
N GLN A 378 4.95 -18.77 42.31
CA GLN A 378 5.14 -20.22 42.22
C GLN A 378 5.53 -20.65 40.80
N LYS A 379 4.87 -20.10 39.77
CA LYS A 379 5.23 -20.36 38.36
C LYS A 379 6.65 -19.92 38.03
N LEU A 380 7.10 -18.78 38.55
CA LEU A 380 8.48 -18.29 38.38
C LEU A 380 9.51 -19.18 39.08
N LYS A 381 9.20 -19.74 40.25
CA LYS A 381 10.09 -20.71 40.93
C LYS A 381 10.23 -22.00 40.13
N ILE A 382 9.11 -22.54 39.63
CA ILE A 382 9.12 -23.71 38.72
C ILE A 382 9.92 -23.40 37.46
N LEU A 383 9.81 -22.20 36.90
CA LEU A 383 10.58 -21.81 35.71
C LEU A 383 12.10 -21.93 35.93
N ILE A 384 12.61 -21.51 37.09
CA ILE A 384 14.05 -21.63 37.41
C ILE A 384 14.47 -23.10 37.36
N GLU A 385 13.75 -23.97 38.08
CA GLU A 385 14.05 -25.41 38.17
C GLU A 385 14.03 -26.09 36.79
N GLU A 386 13.04 -25.76 35.97
CA GLU A 386 12.87 -26.30 34.62
C GLU A 386 13.97 -25.81 33.66
N LEU A 387 14.35 -24.53 33.72
CA LEU A 387 15.43 -23.96 32.90
C LEU A 387 16.79 -24.55 33.27
N GLU A 388 17.07 -24.75 34.56
CA GLU A 388 18.28 -25.43 35.03
C GLU A 388 18.35 -26.88 34.53
N THR A 389 17.26 -27.63 34.69
CA THR A 389 17.14 -29.01 34.21
C THR A 389 17.42 -29.09 32.70
N LEU A 390 16.84 -28.20 31.90
CA LEU A 390 17.05 -28.18 30.45
C LEU A 390 18.48 -27.77 30.06
N LYS A 391 19.13 -26.87 30.82
CA LYS A 391 20.55 -26.52 30.59
C LYS A 391 21.46 -27.72 30.84
N GLU A 392 21.24 -28.46 31.92
CA GLU A 392 21.99 -29.69 32.20
C GLU A 392 21.73 -30.76 31.14
N ALA A 393 20.47 -30.93 30.75
CA ALA A 393 20.09 -31.85 29.68
C ALA A 393 20.76 -31.52 28.34
N LYS A 394 20.95 -30.23 28.02
CA LYS A 394 21.66 -29.81 26.80
C LYS A 394 23.09 -30.35 26.78
N VAL A 395 23.80 -30.30 27.91
CA VAL A 395 25.16 -30.88 28.03
C VAL A 395 25.15 -32.40 27.79
N ILE A 396 24.13 -33.09 28.29
CA ILE A 396 23.96 -34.54 28.07
C ILE A 396 23.69 -34.84 26.59
N ILE A 397 22.81 -34.07 25.94
CA ILE A 397 22.51 -34.20 24.51
C ILE A 397 23.76 -33.94 23.66
N ASP A 398 24.58 -32.94 24.01
CA ASP A 398 25.83 -32.66 23.30
C ASP A 398 26.83 -33.82 23.43
N ASN A 399 26.88 -34.49 24.59
CA ASN A 399 27.68 -35.71 24.75
C ASN A 399 27.11 -36.85 23.91
N TYR A 400 25.78 -36.99 23.84
CA TYR A 400 25.13 -37.95 22.97
C TYR A 400 25.43 -37.70 21.49
N LYS A 401 25.46 -36.44 21.03
CA LYS A 401 25.86 -36.10 19.65
C LYS A 401 27.27 -36.62 19.32
N LYS A 402 28.22 -36.54 20.26
CA LYS A 402 29.58 -37.10 20.06
C LYS A 402 29.57 -38.61 19.86
N ASP A 403 28.70 -39.34 20.56
CA ASP A 403 28.58 -40.80 20.33
C ASP A 403 28.08 -41.14 18.91
N TYR A 404 27.33 -40.22 18.29
CA TYR A 404 26.81 -40.38 16.94
C TYR A 404 27.86 -40.11 15.85
N GLU A 405 28.93 -39.34 16.14
CA GLU A 405 29.96 -38.94 15.17
C GLU A 405 30.57 -40.14 14.43
N GLN A 406 30.75 -41.27 15.13
CA GLN A 406 31.30 -42.50 14.55
C GLN A 406 30.38 -43.16 13.50
N TYR A 407 29.07 -42.86 13.52
CA TYR A 407 28.06 -43.47 12.65
C TYR A 407 27.61 -42.56 11.49
N ILE A 408 27.98 -41.28 11.49
CA ILE A 408 27.48 -40.26 10.53
C ILE A 408 28.52 -39.81 9.49
N GLN A 409 29.50 -40.66 9.15
CA GLN A 409 30.64 -40.30 8.30
C GLN A 409 30.29 -39.87 6.86
N ASN A 410 29.10 -40.21 6.36
CA ASN A 410 28.66 -39.90 4.98
C ASN A 410 27.55 -38.85 4.91
N VAL A 411 27.40 -38.01 5.94
CA VAL A 411 26.42 -36.91 5.92
C VAL A 411 27.00 -35.72 5.15
N PRO A 412 26.28 -35.16 4.16
CA PRO A 412 26.72 -33.95 3.48
C PRO A 412 26.88 -32.78 4.45
N ALA A 413 28.01 -32.06 4.37
CA ALA A 413 28.33 -30.96 5.27
C ALA A 413 27.22 -29.90 5.34
N TYR A 414 26.57 -29.61 4.20
CA TYR A 414 25.49 -28.62 4.16
C TYR A 414 24.27 -29.00 5.02
N VAL A 415 24.05 -30.28 5.34
CA VAL A 415 22.93 -30.69 6.20
C VAL A 415 23.25 -30.30 7.64
N LEU A 416 24.45 -30.65 8.12
CA LEU A 416 24.88 -30.32 9.49
C LEU A 416 25.10 -28.82 9.67
N GLU A 417 25.68 -28.13 8.69
CA GLU A 417 25.91 -26.67 8.76
C GLU A 417 24.60 -25.87 8.83
N ASN A 418 23.49 -26.43 8.34
CA ASN A 418 22.24 -25.68 8.18
C ASN A 418 21.05 -26.23 8.97
N ASP A 419 21.09 -27.47 9.43
CA ASP A 419 20.01 -28.15 10.16
C ASP A 419 20.56 -29.22 11.12
N GLU A 420 21.67 -28.93 11.81
CA GLU A 420 22.27 -29.87 12.78
C GLU A 420 21.24 -30.41 13.77
N ASP A 421 20.48 -29.51 14.38
CA ASP A 421 19.45 -29.86 15.35
C ASP A 421 18.38 -30.74 14.71
N GLY A 422 17.79 -30.33 13.58
CA GLY A 422 16.77 -31.11 12.88
C GLY A 422 17.25 -32.49 12.42
N PHE A 423 18.53 -32.61 12.03
CA PHE A 423 19.17 -33.87 11.70
C PHE A 423 19.14 -34.83 12.90
N TYR A 424 19.62 -34.37 14.07
CA TYR A 424 19.65 -35.19 15.28
C TYR A 424 18.27 -35.52 15.84
N SER A 425 17.26 -34.63 15.74
CA SER A 425 15.89 -34.99 16.10
C SER A 425 15.31 -36.08 15.21
N ARG A 426 15.61 -36.08 13.91
CA ARG A 426 15.15 -37.14 13.01
C ARG A 426 15.84 -38.47 13.27
N LEU A 427 17.04 -38.40 13.83
CA LEU A 427 17.74 -39.54 14.41
C LEU A 427 17.26 -39.90 15.81
N GLY A 428 16.24 -39.25 16.37
CA GLY A 428 15.61 -39.65 17.64
C GLY A 428 16.23 -39.05 18.90
N LEU A 429 17.11 -38.05 18.80
CA LEU A 429 17.56 -37.27 19.96
C LEU A 429 16.56 -36.15 20.30
N ALA A 430 16.37 -35.88 21.59
CA ALA A 430 15.65 -34.67 22.00
C ALA A 430 16.40 -33.41 21.54
N ILE A 431 15.66 -32.38 21.15
CA ILE A 431 16.19 -31.05 20.89
C ILE A 431 15.60 -30.09 21.91
N ILE A 432 16.48 -29.29 22.49
CA ILE A 432 16.08 -28.17 23.33
C ILE A 432 16.24 -26.91 22.48
N ASP A 433 15.12 -26.37 21.99
CA ASP A 433 15.11 -25.11 21.24
C ASP A 433 15.72 -24.02 22.12
N GLU A 434 16.74 -23.33 21.60
CA GLU A 434 17.42 -22.25 22.30
C GLU A 434 16.45 -21.11 22.68
N ALA A 435 15.34 -20.95 21.95
CA ALA A 435 14.27 -20.03 22.31
C ALA A 435 13.56 -20.38 23.62
N ILE A 436 13.52 -21.66 24.02
CA ILE A 436 12.93 -22.11 25.30
C ILE A 436 13.86 -21.77 26.45
N LEU A 437 15.18 -21.84 26.24
CA LEU A 437 16.19 -21.49 27.23
C LEU A 437 16.32 -19.97 27.45
N ASN A 438 15.96 -19.18 26.42
CA ASN A 438 16.07 -17.72 26.41
C ASN A 438 14.68 -17.06 26.52
N VAL A 439 13.95 -17.36 27.59
CA VAL A 439 12.71 -16.65 27.93
C VAL A 439 13.05 -15.19 28.22
N GLU A 440 12.42 -14.24 27.56
CA GLU A 440 12.68 -12.81 27.75
C GLU A 440 11.40 -11.98 27.66
N TYR A 441 11.35 -10.92 28.49
CA TYR A 441 10.37 -9.85 28.32
C TYR A 441 10.94 -8.80 27.37
N LYS A 442 10.14 -8.35 26.41
CA LYS A 442 10.54 -7.36 25.41
C LYS A 442 9.71 -6.09 25.55
N PHE A 443 10.38 -4.95 25.57
CA PHE A 443 9.73 -3.64 25.44
C PHE A 443 10.06 -3.06 24.08
N THR A 444 9.03 -2.59 23.37
CA THR A 444 9.15 -1.98 22.05
C THR A 444 8.60 -0.57 22.07
N TYR A 445 9.29 0.34 21.39
CA TYR A 445 8.80 1.68 21.09
C TYR A 445 8.94 1.92 19.59
N THR A 446 7.86 2.37 18.98
CA THR A 446 7.83 2.85 17.60
C THR A 446 7.26 4.27 17.64
N SER A 447 7.94 5.23 17.01
CA SER A 447 7.42 6.60 16.92
C SER A 447 6.17 6.66 16.03
N ASP A 448 5.32 7.67 16.22
CA ASP A 448 4.07 7.84 15.48
C ASP A 448 4.24 7.87 13.95
N GLY A 449 5.43 8.26 13.47
CA GLY A 449 5.78 8.25 12.04
C GLY A 449 6.51 6.99 11.56
N GLY A 450 6.69 5.96 12.39
CA GLY A 450 7.39 4.72 12.05
C GLY A 450 8.92 4.85 11.84
N MET A 451 9.46 6.06 12.02
CA MET A 451 10.86 6.39 11.66
C MET A 451 11.89 5.99 12.71
N ALA A 452 11.47 5.77 13.96
CA ALA A 452 12.34 5.41 15.07
C ALA A 452 11.75 4.22 15.81
N GLN A 453 12.45 3.09 15.75
CA GLN A 453 12.11 1.88 16.50
C GLN A 453 13.23 1.58 17.50
N ARG A 454 12.86 1.38 18.77
CA ARG A 454 13.76 0.95 19.83
C ARG A 454 13.18 -0.30 20.49
N SER A 455 14.05 -1.22 20.89
CA SER A 455 13.67 -2.35 21.73
C SER A 455 14.78 -2.75 22.66
N PHE A 456 14.43 -3.15 23.88
CA PHE A 456 15.34 -3.86 24.78
C PHE A 456 14.62 -5.10 25.31
N THR A 457 15.39 -6.09 25.74
CA THR A 457 14.88 -7.32 26.34
C THR A 457 15.46 -7.51 27.73
N VAL A 458 14.69 -8.20 28.57
CA VAL A 458 15.09 -8.59 29.92
C VAL A 458 15.04 -10.11 29.96
N PRO A 459 16.20 -10.80 29.91
CA PRO A 459 16.24 -12.25 29.91
C PRO A 459 15.84 -12.78 31.29
N MET A 460 14.99 -13.79 31.34
CA MET A 460 14.60 -14.49 32.57
C MET A 460 15.65 -15.54 32.92
N ASN A 461 16.85 -15.07 33.21
CA ASN A 461 17.88 -15.85 33.88
C ASN A 461 17.57 -15.96 35.39
N GLU A 462 18.32 -16.79 36.10
CA GLU A 462 18.14 -17.03 37.53
C GLU A 462 18.10 -15.72 38.34
N GLU A 463 19.06 -14.82 38.09
CA GLU A 463 19.17 -13.52 38.78
C GLU A 463 17.92 -12.65 38.59
N ASN A 464 17.47 -12.45 37.34
CA ASN A 464 16.31 -11.60 37.04
C ASN A 464 14.99 -12.22 37.53
N ILE A 465 14.88 -13.56 37.51
CA ILE A 465 13.70 -14.24 38.06
C ILE A 465 13.67 -14.06 39.58
N ILE A 466 14.80 -14.20 40.27
CA ILE A 466 14.90 -13.96 41.72
C ILE A 466 14.54 -12.50 42.04
N GLU A 467 15.07 -11.53 41.27
CA GLU A 467 14.74 -10.12 41.46
C GLU A 467 13.23 -9.86 41.27
N LEU A 468 12.62 -10.44 40.23
CA LEU A 468 11.19 -10.35 39.97
C LEU A 468 10.34 -10.97 41.09
N VAL A 469 10.72 -12.15 41.57
CA VAL A 469 10.05 -12.82 42.69
C VAL A 469 10.11 -11.96 43.95
N ASN A 470 11.30 -11.46 44.31
CA ASN A 470 11.48 -10.58 45.47
C ASN A 470 10.66 -9.29 45.34
N ALA A 471 10.61 -8.70 44.15
CA ALA A 471 9.83 -7.51 43.89
C ALA A 471 8.31 -7.77 44.00
N LEU A 472 7.81 -8.92 43.52
CA LEU A 472 6.41 -9.33 43.70
C LEU A 472 6.08 -9.62 45.17
N GLU A 473 6.96 -10.32 45.89
CA GLU A 473 6.81 -10.62 47.33
C GLU A 473 6.79 -9.33 48.16
N SER A 474 7.65 -8.36 47.85
CA SER A 474 7.66 -7.06 48.53
C SER A 474 6.33 -6.31 48.41
N LYS A 475 5.61 -6.47 47.29
CA LYS A 475 4.29 -5.87 47.07
C LYS A 475 3.16 -6.57 47.83
N LEU A 476 3.42 -7.77 48.35
CA LEU A 476 2.53 -8.51 49.24
C LEU A 476 2.82 -8.25 50.74
N SER A 477 3.88 -7.50 51.06
CA SER A 477 4.25 -7.18 52.45
C SER A 477 3.19 -6.36 53.19
N ILE A 478 3.16 -6.51 54.52
CA ILE A 478 2.28 -5.74 55.41
C ILE A 478 2.61 -4.25 55.33
N GLU A 479 3.90 -3.90 55.15
CA GLU A 479 4.38 -2.54 55.00
C GLU A 479 3.87 -1.88 53.71
N ALA A 480 3.90 -2.61 52.59
CA ALA A 480 3.36 -2.14 51.31
C ALA A 480 1.84 -1.95 51.38
N LEU A 481 1.13 -2.92 51.96
CA LEU A 481 -0.30 -2.79 52.23
C LEU A 481 -0.58 -1.57 53.10
N ALA A 482 0.22 -1.35 54.14
CA ALA A 482 0.02 -0.23 55.04
C ALA A 482 0.28 1.13 54.41
N LYS A 483 1.26 1.24 53.52
CA LYS A 483 1.52 2.45 52.75
C LYS A 483 0.36 2.77 51.80
N GLU A 484 -0.18 1.75 51.13
CA GLU A 484 -1.31 1.88 50.19
C GLU A 484 -2.58 2.30 50.92
N GLN A 485 -2.95 1.62 52.01
CA GLN A 485 -4.12 1.96 52.81
C GLN A 485 -4.01 3.38 53.39
N ARG A 486 -2.83 3.82 53.82
CA ARG A 486 -2.60 5.22 54.24
C ARG A 486 -2.72 6.21 53.09
N ALA A 487 -2.29 5.87 51.88
CA ALA A 487 -2.41 6.73 50.71
C ALA A 487 -3.87 6.92 50.26
N MET A 488 -4.72 5.90 50.45
CA MET A 488 -6.18 6.02 50.22
C MET A 488 -6.87 7.00 51.17
N MET A 489 -6.23 7.37 52.28
CA MET A 489 -6.75 8.33 53.25
C MET A 489 -6.61 9.78 52.76
N THR A 490 -7.42 10.16 51.77
CA THR A 490 -7.44 11.50 51.19
C THR A 490 -8.07 12.53 52.13
N SER A 491 -7.76 13.82 51.94
CA SER A 491 -8.38 14.91 52.70
C SER A 491 -9.90 14.95 52.54
N LYS A 492 -10.41 14.63 51.34
CA LYS A 492 -11.84 14.55 51.05
C LYS A 492 -12.51 13.44 51.86
N LEU A 493 -11.91 12.25 51.88
CA LEU A 493 -12.41 11.13 52.70
C LEU A 493 -12.38 11.48 54.19
N ARG A 494 -11.29 12.09 54.69
CA ARG A 494 -11.21 12.53 56.09
C ARG A 494 -12.30 13.52 56.47
N MET A 495 -12.62 14.47 55.60
CA MET A 495 -13.67 15.46 55.83
C MET A 495 -15.05 14.81 55.81
N PHE A 496 -15.32 13.92 54.85
CA PHE A 496 -16.57 13.17 54.77
C PHE A 496 -16.82 12.34 56.05
N ILE A 497 -15.82 11.62 56.55
CA ILE A 497 -15.96 10.85 57.79
C ILE A 497 -16.22 11.77 58.99
N LYS A 498 -15.55 12.93 59.07
CA LYS A 498 -15.82 13.93 60.12
C LYS A 498 -17.24 14.50 60.04
N GLU A 499 -17.75 14.77 58.84
CA GLU A 499 -19.13 15.23 58.64
C GLU A 499 -20.15 14.17 59.02
N ARG A 500 -19.94 12.91 58.60
CA ARG A 500 -20.74 11.75 58.99
C ARG A 500 -20.83 11.62 60.51
N ASP A 501 -19.70 11.76 61.19
CA ASP A 501 -19.59 11.68 62.64
C ASP A 501 -19.93 13.02 63.35
N LYS A 502 -20.48 13.99 62.61
CA LYS A 502 -20.92 15.32 63.10
C LYS A 502 -19.82 16.04 63.90
N PHE A 503 -18.58 15.95 63.44
CA PHE A 503 -17.40 16.50 64.10
C PHE A 503 -17.34 16.16 65.60
N THR A 504 -17.67 14.91 65.92
CA THR A 504 -17.72 14.38 67.28
C THR A 504 -16.84 13.13 67.39
N CYS A 505 -16.09 13.02 68.50
CA CYS A 505 -15.29 11.84 68.78
C CYS A 505 -16.20 10.64 69.07
N CYS A 506 -16.09 9.57 68.26
CA CYS A 506 -16.89 8.35 68.41
C CYS A 506 -16.63 7.60 69.73
N GLN A 507 -15.48 7.83 70.38
CA GLN A 507 -15.12 7.14 71.63
C GLN A 507 -15.60 7.88 72.90
N CYS A 508 -15.43 9.20 72.97
CA CYS A 508 -15.72 9.97 74.19
C CYS A 508 -16.87 10.96 74.06
N GLY A 509 -17.43 11.12 72.86
CA GLY A 509 -18.55 12.02 72.60
C GLY A 509 -18.20 13.53 72.57
N ASN A 510 -16.93 13.90 72.75
CA ASN A 510 -16.53 15.31 72.69
C ASN A 510 -16.55 15.84 71.24
N SER A 511 -17.04 17.06 71.04
CA SER A 511 -17.28 17.65 69.72
C SER A 511 -16.61 19.02 69.58
N THR A 512 -16.31 19.43 68.35
CA THR A 512 -15.77 20.78 68.10
C THR A 512 -16.77 21.90 68.40
N SER A 513 -18.08 21.60 68.47
CA SER A 513 -19.07 22.56 68.96
C SER A 513 -18.99 22.80 70.47
N ALA A 514 -18.66 21.76 71.25
CA ALA A 514 -18.50 21.87 72.70
C ALA A 514 -17.11 22.43 73.08
N GLU A 515 -16.08 22.02 72.34
CA GLU A 515 -14.70 22.47 72.52
C GLU A 515 -14.12 22.95 71.17
N PRO A 516 -14.17 24.27 70.87
CA PRO A 516 -13.74 24.80 69.57
C PRO A 516 -12.29 24.48 69.18
N ASN A 517 -11.41 24.26 70.16
CA ASN A 517 -10.00 23.94 69.95
C ASN A 517 -9.70 22.42 69.99
N LEU A 518 -10.73 21.57 69.90
CA LEU A 518 -10.56 20.12 69.90
C LEU A 518 -10.04 19.62 68.55
N LEU A 519 -8.83 19.04 68.54
CA LEU A 519 -8.29 18.37 67.36
C LEU A 519 -8.93 16.99 67.17
N LEU A 520 -9.62 16.81 66.05
CA LEU A 520 -10.18 15.54 65.59
C LEU A 520 -9.38 14.96 64.42
N GLU A 521 -9.17 13.66 64.48
CA GLU A 521 -8.45 12.85 63.50
C GLU A 521 -9.32 11.69 63.05
N VAL A 522 -9.12 11.22 61.82
CA VAL A 522 -9.79 10.01 61.32
C VAL A 522 -8.83 8.84 61.48
N ASP A 523 -9.28 7.80 62.16
CA ASP A 523 -8.51 6.59 62.45
C ASP A 523 -9.28 5.33 62.04
N HIS A 524 -8.56 4.23 61.83
CA HIS A 524 -9.15 2.94 61.46
C HIS A 524 -9.64 2.19 62.69
N ILE A 525 -10.87 1.65 62.69
CA ILE A 525 -11.41 0.81 63.76
C ILE A 525 -10.53 -0.44 63.93
N ILE A 526 -10.37 -1.21 62.86
CA ILE A 526 -9.37 -2.27 62.74
C ILE A 526 -8.09 -1.63 62.20
N PRO A 527 -6.98 -1.61 62.97
CA PRO A 527 -5.73 -1.03 62.50
C PRO A 527 -5.21 -1.72 61.24
N ILE A 528 -4.62 -0.95 60.34
CA ILE A 528 -3.99 -1.44 59.11
C ILE A 528 -2.99 -2.57 59.38
N ALA A 529 -2.20 -2.48 60.46
CA ALA A 529 -1.23 -3.52 60.84
C ALA A 529 -1.86 -4.89 61.18
N LYS A 530 -3.19 -4.92 61.37
CA LYS A 530 -3.99 -6.14 61.61
C LYS A 530 -4.91 -6.47 60.42
N GLY A 531 -4.63 -5.91 59.24
CA GLY A 531 -5.39 -6.17 58.01
C GLY A 531 -6.60 -5.26 57.80
N GLY A 532 -6.75 -4.18 58.58
CA GLY A 532 -7.84 -3.22 58.39
C GLY A 532 -7.71 -2.42 57.08
N LEU A 533 -8.84 -2.25 56.38
CA LEU A 533 -8.92 -1.53 55.10
C LEU A 533 -9.40 -0.08 55.30
N THR A 534 -8.99 0.82 54.41
CA THR A 534 -9.47 2.20 54.33
C THR A 534 -10.82 2.24 53.61
N GLN A 535 -11.86 1.80 54.31
CA GLN A 535 -13.25 1.80 53.86
C GLN A 535 -14.11 2.52 54.92
N GLU A 536 -15.18 3.18 54.51
CA GLU A 536 -15.96 4.08 55.37
C GLU A 536 -16.43 3.41 56.68
N ASP A 537 -16.84 2.16 56.60
CA ASP A 537 -17.29 1.32 57.72
C ASP A 537 -16.17 0.99 58.72
N ASN A 538 -14.92 0.96 58.29
CA ASN A 538 -13.75 0.74 59.13
C ASN A 538 -13.07 2.05 59.57
N LEU A 539 -13.67 3.22 59.32
CA LEU A 539 -13.15 4.53 59.71
C LEU A 539 -14.02 5.20 60.77
N GLN A 540 -13.38 5.93 61.69
CA GLN A 540 -14.03 6.68 62.75
C GLN A 540 -13.31 7.99 63.06
N THR A 541 -14.07 8.98 63.52
CA THR A 541 -13.53 10.24 64.03
C THR A 541 -13.18 10.13 65.50
N LEU A 542 -11.93 10.38 65.87
CA LEU A 542 -11.43 10.37 67.24
C LEU A 542 -10.79 11.71 67.60
N CYS A 543 -10.91 12.15 68.86
CA CYS A 543 -10.09 13.25 69.35
C CYS A 543 -8.64 12.79 69.56
N TRP A 544 -7.69 13.72 69.48
CA TRP A 544 -6.25 13.41 69.58
C TRP A 544 -5.89 12.59 70.84
N LYS A 545 -6.60 12.77 71.97
CA LYS A 545 -6.42 11.98 73.19
C LYS A 545 -6.86 10.53 72.98
N CYS A 546 -8.08 10.33 72.49
CA CYS A 546 -8.63 8.99 72.24
C CYS A 546 -7.84 8.25 71.15
N ASN A 547 -7.46 8.94 70.07
CA ASN A 547 -6.67 8.36 68.99
C ASN A 547 -5.29 7.89 69.51
N ARG A 548 -4.61 8.73 70.30
CA ARG A 548 -3.32 8.39 70.92
C ARG A 548 -3.43 7.22 71.89
N SER A 549 -4.51 7.16 72.68
CA SER A 549 -4.77 6.05 73.60
C SER A 549 -5.07 4.73 72.87
N LYS A 550 -5.75 4.79 71.72
CA LYS A 550 -6.05 3.63 70.88
C LYS A 550 -4.79 3.04 70.25
N GLY A 551 -4.02 3.85 69.53
CA GLY A 551 -2.87 3.37 68.77
C GLY A 551 -3.20 2.16 67.89
N ALA A 552 -2.37 1.12 67.93
CA ALA A 552 -2.57 -0.11 67.15
C ALA A 552 -3.50 -1.16 67.82
N LYS A 553 -4.31 -0.76 68.80
CA LYS A 553 -5.28 -1.64 69.47
C LYS A 553 -6.62 -1.62 68.74
N ILE A 554 -7.34 -2.73 68.80
CA ILE A 554 -8.76 -2.80 68.48
C ILE A 554 -9.46 -2.52 69.79
N ILE A 555 -10.21 -1.42 69.87
CA ILE A 555 -11.02 -1.09 71.04
C ILE A 555 -12.40 -1.65 70.74
N SER A 556 -12.82 -2.64 71.53
CA SER A 556 -14.15 -3.26 71.47
C SER A 556 -15.20 -2.42 72.17
#